data_AF-A0A1S7LLH4-F1
#
_entry.id   AF-A0A1S7LLH4-F1
#
_cell.length_a   1.000
_cell.length_b   1.000
_cell.length_c   1.000
_cell.angle_alpha   90.00
_cell.angle_beta   90.00
_cell.angle_gamma   90.00
#
_symmetry.space_group_name_H-M   'P 1'
#
loop_
_entity.id
_entity.type
_entity.pdbx_description
1 polymer ?
#
loop_
_entity_poly.entity_id
_entity_poly.type
_entity_poly.pdbx_seq_one_letter_code
_entity_poly.pdbx_strand_id
1 'polypeptide(L)'
;MEHALNQLQKMLDQLEAPEALEVDQIKAIEEGMLKVEEEIAHAVKLPWPEAQRQVWSERLEGLINRMPVAQVRLAEERSRIAGQLMQENRRVGRMHEDRRSYTQNNSTMSRSV
;
A
#
# COMPACT_ATOMS: atom_id res chain seq x y z
N MET A 1 -14.94 -7.31 17.84
CA MET A 1 -14.34 -8.46 17.14
C MET A 1 -14.93 -8.63 15.74
N GLU A 2 -16.23 -8.88 15.60
CA GLU A 2 -16.87 -9.08 14.28
C GLU A 2 -16.60 -7.96 13.26
N HIS A 3 -16.72 -6.69 13.68
CA HIS A 3 -16.42 -5.54 12.82
C HIS A 3 -14.98 -5.58 12.29
N ALA A 4 -14.00 -5.78 13.18
CA ALA A 4 -12.58 -5.86 12.84
C ALA A 4 -12.28 -7.04 11.89
N LEU A 5 -12.88 -8.21 12.11
CA LEU A 5 -12.74 -9.36 11.20
C LEU A 5 -13.32 -9.08 9.82
N ASN A 6 -14.48 -8.41 9.74
CA ASN A 6 -15.07 -8.01 8.47
C ASN A 6 -14.23 -6.96 7.74
N GLN A 7 -13.58 -6.04 8.46
CA GLN A 7 -12.64 -5.09 7.88
C GLN A 7 -11.37 -5.79 7.36
N LEU A 8 -10.79 -6.70 8.16
CA LEU A 8 -9.65 -7.52 7.72
C LEU A 8 -9.97 -8.27 6.44
N GLN A 9 -11.13 -8.92 6.39
CA GLN A 9 -11.59 -9.64 5.21
C GLN A 9 -11.66 -8.73 3.98
N LYS A 10 -12.26 -7.54 4.08
CA LYS A 10 -12.34 -6.59 2.96
C LYS A 10 -10.97 -6.17 2.45
N MET A 11 -10.00 -5.95 3.35
CA MET A 11 -8.64 -5.56 2.95
C MET A 11 -7.91 -6.72 2.28
N LEU A 12 -8.07 -7.95 2.76
CA LEU A 12 -7.52 -9.14 2.12
C LEU A 12 -8.16 -9.39 0.75
N ASP A 13 -9.47 -9.23 0.63
CA ASP A 13 -10.18 -9.35 -0.64
C ASP A 13 -9.69 -8.31 -1.67
N GLN A 14 -9.41 -7.08 -1.23
CA GLN A 14 -8.84 -6.02 -2.08
C GLN A 14 -7.39 -6.33 -2.50
N LEU A 15 -6.57 -6.86 -1.61
CA LEU A 15 -5.19 -7.23 -1.93
C LEU A 15 -5.14 -8.41 -2.89
N GLU A 16 -6.01 -9.41 -2.72
CA GLU A 16 -6.07 -10.60 -3.58
C GLU A 16 -6.74 -10.35 -4.94
N ALA A 17 -7.37 -9.18 -5.11
CA ALA A 17 -7.99 -8.79 -6.36
C ALA A 17 -6.94 -8.63 -7.48
N PRO A 18 -7.25 -9.06 -8.72
CA PRO A 18 -6.29 -8.99 -9.83
C PRO A 18 -5.98 -7.54 -10.26
N GLU A 19 -6.83 -6.58 -9.91
CA GLU A 19 -6.66 -5.18 -10.22
C GLU A 19 -5.39 -4.59 -9.59
N ALA A 20 -4.72 -3.69 -10.32
CA ALA A 20 -3.59 -2.94 -9.78
C ALA A 20 -4.09 -1.91 -8.76
N LEU A 21 -3.34 -1.75 -7.66
CA LEU A 21 -3.70 -0.82 -6.60
C LEU A 21 -2.94 0.50 -6.75
N GLU A 22 -3.64 1.62 -6.60
CA GLU A 22 -3.02 2.93 -6.56
C GLU A 22 -2.25 3.16 -5.25
N VAL A 23 -1.31 4.10 -5.26
CA VAL A 23 -0.46 4.44 -4.10
C VAL A 23 -1.29 4.74 -2.85
N ASP A 24 -2.36 5.50 -3.01
CA ASP A 24 -3.23 5.90 -1.90
C ASP A 24 -4.04 4.71 -1.36
N GLN A 25 -4.41 3.77 -2.23
CA GLN A 25 -5.11 2.55 -1.82
C GLN A 25 -4.20 1.65 -1.00
N ILE A 26 -2.94 1.48 -1.42
CA ILE A 26 -1.95 0.69 -0.67
C ILE A 26 -1.71 1.28 0.72
N LYS A 27 -1.50 2.60 0.81
CA LYS A 27 -1.35 3.26 2.12
C LYS A 27 -2.57 3.08 3.00
N ALA A 28 -3.77 3.25 2.45
CA ALA A 28 -5.02 3.07 3.19
C ALA A 28 -5.17 1.62 3.70
N ILE A 29 -4.77 0.63 2.90
CA ILE A 29 -4.77 -0.78 3.31
C ILE A 29 -3.75 -1.02 4.43
N GLU A 30 -2.54 -0.50 4.32
CA GLU A 30 -1.49 -0.66 5.35
C GLU A 30 -1.90 -0.04 6.69
N GLU A 31 -2.39 1.20 6.67
CA GLU A 31 -2.91 1.88 7.87
C GLU A 31 -4.13 1.16 8.44
N GLY A 32 -5.03 0.68 7.57
CA GLY A 32 -6.20 -0.09 7.94
C GLY A 32 -5.84 -1.42 8.61
N MET A 33 -4.84 -2.14 8.10
CA MET A 33 -4.38 -3.41 8.66
C MET A 33 -3.79 -3.22 10.06
N LEU A 34 -2.98 -2.18 10.27
CA LEU A 34 -2.44 -1.85 11.60
C LEU A 34 -3.57 -1.56 12.60
N LYS A 35 -4.55 -0.75 12.21
CA LYS A 35 -5.70 -0.43 13.06
C LYS A 35 -6.52 -1.68 13.40
N VAL A 36 -6.76 -2.54 12.41
CA VAL A 36 -7.53 -3.77 12.62
C VAL A 36 -6.76 -4.77 13.49
N GLU A 37 -5.44 -4.86 13.38
CA GLU A 37 -4.59 -5.66 14.27
C GLU A 37 -4.75 -5.18 15.73
N GLU A 38 -4.68 -3.88 15.98
CA GLU A 38 -4.91 -3.30 17.31
C GLU A 38 -6.32 -3.60 17.84
N GLU A 39 -7.35 -3.45 17.00
CA GLU A 39 -8.74 -3.74 17.37
C GLU A 39 -8.96 -5.22 17.70
N ILE A 40 -8.34 -6.14 16.94
CA ILE A 40 -8.37 -7.58 17.21
C ILE A 40 -7.63 -7.87 18.53
N ALA A 41 -6.42 -7.34 18.72
CA ALA A 41 -5.64 -7.54 19.94
C ALA A 41 -6.36 -7.03 21.19
N HIS A 42 -7.08 -5.91 21.09
CA HIS A 42 -7.94 -5.42 22.15
C HIS A 42 -9.17 -6.32 22.36
N ALA A 43 -9.84 -6.71 21.27
CA ALA A 43 -11.04 -7.54 21.34
C ALA A 43 -10.77 -8.92 21.94
N VAL A 44 -9.62 -9.55 21.69
CA VAL A 44 -9.25 -10.85 22.27
C VAL A 44 -9.17 -10.81 23.81
N LYS A 45 -8.85 -9.65 24.39
CA LYS A 45 -8.75 -9.47 25.86
C LYS A 45 -10.11 -9.36 26.56
N LEU A 46 -11.20 -9.18 25.80
CA LEU A 46 -12.54 -9.02 26.38
C LEU A 46 -13.15 -10.38 26.78
N PRO A 47 -13.96 -10.42 27.85
CA PRO A 47 -14.57 -11.66 28.35
C PRO A 47 -15.80 -12.03 27.50
N TRP A 48 -15.57 -12.72 26.40
CA TRP A 48 -16.63 -13.20 25.52
C TRP A 48 -17.20 -14.56 25.94
N PRO A 49 -18.46 -14.87 25.60
CA PRO A 49 -18.99 -16.22 25.67
C PRO A 49 -18.16 -17.19 24.82
N GLU A 50 -17.94 -18.42 25.32
CA GLU A 50 -17.07 -19.41 24.67
C GLU A 50 -17.52 -19.72 23.23
N ALA A 51 -18.83 -19.83 22.99
CA ALA A 51 -19.38 -20.03 21.66
C ALA A 51 -19.03 -18.90 20.67
N GLN A 52 -19.00 -17.64 21.13
CA GLN A 52 -18.61 -16.51 20.28
C GLN A 52 -17.10 -16.46 20.06
N ARG A 53 -16.33 -16.78 21.10
CA ARG A 53 -14.87 -16.85 21.02
C ARG A 53 -14.45 -17.88 19.97
N GLN A 54 -15.02 -19.08 20.01
CA GLN A 54 -14.70 -20.14 19.05
C GLN A 54 -14.99 -19.72 17.60
N VAL A 55 -16.19 -19.18 17.32
CA VAL A 55 -16.57 -18.72 15.97
C VAL A 55 -15.63 -17.64 15.46
N TRP A 56 -15.23 -16.68 16.30
CA TRP A 56 -14.31 -15.62 15.88
C TRP A 56 -12.87 -16.11 15.73
N SER A 57 -12.43 -17.06 16.55
CA SER A 57 -11.13 -17.70 16.42
C SER A 57 -11.01 -18.47 15.10
N GLU A 58 -12.01 -19.29 14.76
CA GLU A 58 -12.03 -20.03 13.48
C GLU A 58 -12.02 -19.06 12.28
N ARG A 59 -12.80 -17.98 12.35
CA ARG A 59 -12.79 -16.95 11.30
C ARG A 59 -11.45 -16.23 11.21
N LEU A 60 -10.86 -15.85 12.34
CA LEU A 60 -9.56 -15.17 12.38
C LEU A 60 -8.46 -16.07 11.81
N GLU A 61 -8.45 -17.36 12.15
CA GLU A 61 -7.50 -18.34 11.60
C GLU A 61 -7.64 -18.46 10.09
N GLY A 62 -8.87 -18.51 9.56
CA GLY A 62 -9.13 -18.48 8.13
C GLY A 62 -8.57 -17.24 7.42
N LEU A 63 -8.64 -16.07 8.06
CA LEU A 63 -8.07 -14.82 7.54
C LEU A 63 -6.54 -14.77 7.66
N ILE A 64 -5.96 -15.31 8.74
CA ILE A 64 -4.51 -15.40 8.92
C ILE A 64 -3.88 -16.29 7.83
N ASN A 65 -4.54 -17.39 7.47
CA ASN A 65 -4.05 -18.29 6.41
C ASN A 65 -3.98 -17.62 5.03
N ARG A 66 -4.72 -16.53 4.82
CA ARG A 66 -4.69 -15.72 3.59
C ARG A 66 -3.57 -14.67 3.59
N MET A 67 -3.06 -14.29 4.77
CA MET A 67 -2.05 -13.22 4.90
C MET A 67 -0.79 -13.43 4.07
N PRO A 68 -0.18 -14.63 3.94
CA PRO A 68 1.03 -14.80 3.16
C PRO A 68 0.85 -14.39 1.69
N VAL A 69 -0.28 -14.74 1.08
CA VAL A 69 -0.60 -14.38 -0.31
C VAL A 69 -0.77 -12.86 -0.42
N ALA A 70 -1.53 -12.26 0.50
CA ALA A 70 -1.75 -10.82 0.53
C ALA A 70 -0.43 -10.03 0.74
N GLN A 71 0.49 -10.54 1.56
CA GLN A 71 1.81 -9.91 1.79
C GLN A 71 2.70 -9.95 0.54
N VAL A 72 2.71 -11.08 -0.18
CA VAL A 72 3.44 -11.18 -1.45
C VAL A 72 2.92 -10.15 -2.44
N ARG A 73 1.60 -10.10 -2.61
CA ARG A 73 0.94 -9.16 -3.53
C ARG A 73 1.19 -7.70 -3.16
N LEU A 74 1.15 -7.35 -1.87
CA LEU A 74 1.52 -6.01 -1.39
C LEU A 74 2.97 -5.64 -1.74
N ALA A 75 3.91 -6.58 -1.58
CA ALA A 75 5.31 -6.37 -1.92
C ALA A 75 5.53 -6.17 -3.43
N GLU A 76 4.81 -6.92 -4.27
CA GLU A 76 4.80 -6.73 -5.73
C GLU A 76 4.29 -5.35 -6.12
N GLU A 77 3.17 -4.91 -5.54
CA GLU A 77 2.60 -3.60 -5.83
C GLU A 77 3.51 -2.44 -5.36
N ARG A 78 4.12 -2.55 -4.18
CA ARG A 78 5.15 -1.60 -3.71
C ARG A 78 6.32 -1.52 -4.69
N SER A 79 6.78 -2.66 -5.20
CA SER A 79 7.88 -2.73 -6.17
C SER A 79 7.51 -2.09 -7.51
N ARG A 80 6.28 -2.34 -8.00
CA ARG A 80 5.73 -1.73 -9.22
C ARG A 80 5.70 -0.20 -9.09
N ILE A 81 5.16 0.32 -7.99
CA ILE A 81 5.08 1.76 -7.72
C ILE A 81 6.47 2.39 -7.61
N ALA A 82 7.39 1.76 -6.88
CA ALA A 82 8.77 2.25 -6.79
C ALA A 82 9.42 2.34 -8.18
N GLY A 83 9.20 1.33 -9.03
CA GLY A 83 9.66 1.34 -10.42
C GLY A 83 9.07 2.50 -11.24
N GLN A 84 7.77 2.76 -11.12
CA GLN A 84 7.10 3.88 -11.79
C GLN A 84 7.66 5.24 -11.33
N LEU A 85 7.83 5.44 -10.02
CA LEU A 85 8.40 6.66 -9.45
C LEU A 85 9.84 6.89 -9.90
N MET A 86 10.66 5.84 -10.00
CA MET A 86 12.04 5.96 -10.50
C MET A 86 12.10 6.31 -11.99
N GLN A 87 11.19 5.78 -12.80
CA GLN A 87 11.10 6.16 -14.22
C GLN A 87 10.68 7.63 -14.36
N GLU A 88 9.71 8.06 -13.56
CA GLU A 88 9.21 9.43 -13.58
C GLU A 88 10.28 10.43 -13.10
N ASN A 89 10.99 10.13 -12.01
CA ASN A 89 12.12 10.94 -11.56
C ASN A 89 13.22 11.07 -12.62
N ARG A 90 13.54 9.98 -13.33
CA ARG A 90 14.49 10.03 -14.46
C ARG A 90 13.98 10.91 -15.60
N ARG A 91 12.68 10.85 -15.91
CA ARG A 91 12.05 11.68 -16.94
C ARG A 91 12.12 13.16 -16.58
N VAL A 92 11.74 13.50 -15.34
CA VAL A 92 11.80 14.88 -14.81
C VAL A 92 13.24 15.40 -14.77
N GLY A 93 14.20 14.56 -14.36
CA GLY A 93 15.62 14.90 -14.39
C GLY A 93 16.12 15.32 -15.78
N ARG A 94 15.81 14.53 -16.82
CA ARG A 94 16.15 14.87 -18.21
C ARG A 94 15.50 16.19 -18.65
N MET A 95 14.23 16.42 -18.32
CA MET A 95 13.56 17.69 -18.63
C MET A 95 14.23 18.90 -17.96
N HIS A 96 14.76 18.74 -16.74
CA HIS A 96 15.50 19.80 -16.06
C HIS A 96 16.86 20.07 -16.71
N GLU A 97 17.58 19.03 -17.14
CA GLU A 97 18.85 19.15 -17.86
C GLU A 97 18.64 19.87 -19.20
N ASP A 98 17.66 19.42 -20.00
CA ASP A 98 17.30 20.07 -21.26
C ASP A 98 17.02 21.56 -21.04
N ARG A 99 16.18 21.90 -20.05
CA ARG A 99 15.87 23.30 -19.71
C ARG A 99 17.12 24.10 -19.31
N ARG A 100 18.05 23.54 -18.53
CA ARG A 100 19.30 24.24 -18.19
C ARG A 100 20.17 24.48 -19.43
N SER A 101 20.28 23.49 -20.32
CA SER A 101 21.01 23.62 -21.57
C SER A 101 20.44 24.71 -22.47
N TYR A 102 19.10 24.84 -22.57
CA TYR A 102 18.46 25.93 -23.31
C TYR A 102 18.77 27.31 -22.70
N THR A 103 18.71 27.46 -21.37
CA THR A 103 19.01 28.74 -20.70
C THR A 103 20.48 29.13 -20.84
N GLN A 104 21.40 28.16 -20.76
CA GLN A 104 22.83 28.41 -20.93
C GLN A 104 23.16 28.82 -22.37
N ASN A 105 22.63 28.09 -23.37
CA ASN A 105 22.86 28.39 -24.78
C ASN A 105 22.36 29.78 -25.19
N ASN A 106 21.17 30.20 -24.72
CA ASN A 106 20.67 31.56 -24.97
C ASN A 106 21.53 32.66 -24.31
N SER A 107 22.10 32.37 -23.13
CA SER A 107 22.96 33.31 -22.42
C SER A 107 24.33 33.48 -23.09
N THR A 108 24.85 32.43 -23.74
CA THR A 108 26.12 32.48 -24.48
C THR A 108 25.96 33.19 -25.83
N MET A 109 24.87 32.93 -26.57
CA MET A 109 24.60 33.63 -27.85
C MET A 109 24.37 35.13 -27.67
N SER A 110 23.81 35.57 -26.54
CA SER A 110 23.59 37.00 -26.26
C SER A 110 24.88 37.77 -25.90
N ARG A 111 26.03 37.10 -25.73
CA ARG A 111 27.30 37.71 -25.32
C ARG A 111 28.32 37.82 -26.46
N SER A 112 27.99 37.33 -27.65
CA SER A 112 28.86 37.34 -28.84
C SER A 112 28.45 38.38 -29.89
N VAL A 113 27.69 39.41 -29.50
CA VAL A 113 27.34 40.58 -30.32
C VAL A 113 27.92 41.83 -29.69
#